data_AF-A0A2V2A9P1-F1
#
_entry.id   AF-A0A2V2A9P1-F1
#
_cell.length_a   1.000
_cell.length_b   1.000
_cell.length_c   1.000
_cell.angle_alpha   90.00
_cell.angle_beta   90.00
_cell.angle_gamma   90.00
#
_symmetry.space_group_name_H-M   'P 1'
#
loop_
_entity.id
_entity.type
_entity.pdbx_description
1 polymer ?
#
loop_
_entity_poly.entity_id
_entity_poly.type
_entity_poly.pdbx_seq_one_letter_code
_entity_poly.pdbx_strand_id
1 'polypeptide(L)'
;MEELAAYIASEMNTNIHHPSVLKMKELLSYDVAEETRKQMALPWYAQIGTTSPQAIAASNGTAAMALFTERVGQDRPWDHKPTLLKLFGGKPRHKQGAYDYFYDIWSNIHYGYVGRAGGLSESVLSDGAGAEQIVSDSERKLRELVGLNSGKKPLPGPHRSADVDGLRAWDDAPDRISISIGIKLYNQHPNGGITAKMVMDEVLAVSPEEWGDGASEHKCETN
;
A
#
# COMPACT_ATOMS: atom_id res chain seq x y z
N MET A 1 9.76 -17.60 -12.33
CA MET A 1 9.33 -16.28 -11.82
C MET A 1 8.56 -15.43 -12.83
N GLU A 2 8.71 -15.64 -14.14
CA GLU A 2 8.03 -14.82 -15.15
C GLU A 2 6.48 -14.82 -15.02
N GLU A 3 5.86 -15.97 -14.73
CA GLU A 3 4.41 -16.05 -14.47
C GLU A 3 3.97 -15.23 -13.25
N LEU A 4 4.83 -15.14 -12.23
CA LEU A 4 4.56 -14.39 -11.01
C LEU A 4 4.59 -12.88 -11.31
N ALA A 5 5.68 -12.44 -11.93
CA ALA A 5 5.83 -11.07 -12.35
C ALA A 5 4.73 -10.65 -13.35
N ALA A 6 4.29 -11.56 -14.22
CA ALA A 6 3.17 -11.33 -15.12
C ALA A 6 1.84 -11.17 -14.37
N TYR A 7 1.58 -12.00 -13.37
CA TYR A 7 0.39 -11.87 -12.52
C TYR A 7 0.37 -10.52 -11.79
N ILE A 8 1.45 -10.15 -11.09
CA ILE A 8 1.49 -8.88 -10.37
C ILE A 8 1.50 -7.68 -11.30
N ALA A 9 2.14 -7.75 -12.46
CA ALA A 9 2.03 -6.70 -13.48
C ALA A 9 0.57 -6.52 -13.96
N SER A 10 -0.14 -7.62 -14.20
CA SER A 10 -1.57 -7.59 -14.56
C SER A 10 -2.43 -6.99 -13.45
N GLU A 11 -2.20 -7.38 -12.20
CA GLU A 11 -2.89 -6.82 -11.03
C GLU A 11 -2.64 -5.33 -10.89
N MET A 12 -1.40 -4.86 -11.09
CA MET A 12 -1.09 -3.42 -11.06
C MET A 12 -1.83 -2.66 -12.17
N ASN A 13 -1.77 -3.14 -13.42
CA ASN A 13 -2.44 -2.50 -14.56
C ASN A 13 -3.97 -2.45 -14.38
N THR A 14 -4.54 -3.46 -13.75
CA THR A 14 -5.98 -3.56 -13.49
C THR A 14 -6.39 -2.66 -12.32
N ASN A 15 -5.68 -2.77 -11.20
CA ASN A 15 -6.12 -2.22 -9.92
C ASN A 15 -5.94 -0.69 -9.85
N ILE A 16 -5.09 -0.08 -10.67
CA ILE A 16 -5.03 1.40 -10.76
C ILE A 16 -6.34 2.03 -11.25
N HIS A 17 -7.18 1.26 -11.95
CA HIS A 17 -8.50 1.68 -12.42
C HIS A 17 -9.63 1.27 -11.46
N HIS A 18 -9.30 0.60 -10.34
CA HIS A 18 -10.29 0.12 -9.40
C HIS A 18 -10.99 1.30 -8.69
N PRO A 19 -12.32 1.26 -8.46
CA PRO A 19 -13.06 2.36 -7.82
C PRO A 19 -12.46 2.86 -6.50
N SER A 20 -11.93 1.97 -5.66
CA SER A 20 -11.22 2.36 -4.43
C SER A 20 -9.99 3.23 -4.70
N VAL A 21 -9.18 2.90 -5.71
CA VAL A 21 -7.98 3.69 -6.06
C VAL A 21 -8.38 5.05 -6.60
N LEU A 22 -9.37 5.09 -7.49
CA LEU A 22 -9.89 6.34 -8.03
C LEU A 22 -10.47 7.22 -6.91
N LYS A 23 -11.18 6.62 -5.95
CA LYS A 23 -11.74 7.35 -4.81
C LYS A 23 -10.67 7.86 -3.86
N MET A 24 -9.63 7.07 -3.58
CA MET A 24 -8.47 7.54 -2.83
C MET A 24 -7.82 8.75 -3.51
N LYS A 25 -7.61 8.67 -4.83
CA LYS A 25 -7.00 9.74 -5.61
C LYS A 25 -7.82 11.03 -5.56
N GLU A 26 -9.14 10.91 -5.65
CA GLU A 26 -10.07 12.04 -5.48
C GLU A 26 -9.93 12.66 -4.09
N LEU A 27 -10.01 11.87 -3.02
CA LEU A 27 -9.91 12.33 -1.63
C LEU A 27 -8.57 13.04 -1.35
N LEU A 28 -7.48 12.47 -1.85
CA LEU A 28 -6.13 12.97 -1.63
C LEU A 28 -5.73 14.11 -2.57
N SER A 29 -6.55 14.42 -3.59
CA SER A 29 -6.36 15.59 -4.46
C SER A 29 -6.86 16.92 -3.87
N TYR A 30 -7.39 16.90 -2.64
CA TYR A 30 -7.91 18.09 -1.97
C TYR A 30 -6.81 19.13 -1.68
N ASP A 31 -6.90 20.31 -2.31
CA ASP A 31 -5.93 21.40 -2.12
C ASP A 31 -6.25 22.22 -0.86
N VAL A 32 -5.61 21.85 0.24
CA VAL A 32 -5.73 22.54 1.53
C VAL A 32 -5.37 24.02 1.42
N ALA A 33 -4.37 24.38 0.62
CA ALA A 33 -3.88 25.76 0.54
C ALA A 33 -4.84 26.65 -0.25
N GLU A 34 -5.40 26.15 -1.34
CA GLU A 34 -6.46 26.84 -2.08
C GLU A 34 -7.72 27.01 -1.23
N GLU A 35 -8.18 25.95 -0.58
CA GLU A 35 -9.39 25.98 0.24
C GLU A 35 -9.23 26.88 1.47
N THR A 36 -8.04 26.92 2.06
CA THR A 36 -7.71 27.87 3.14
C THR A 36 -7.79 29.31 2.63
N ARG A 37 -7.25 29.61 1.43
CA ARG A 37 -7.37 30.95 0.82
C ARG A 37 -8.83 31.34 0.57
N LYS A 38 -9.64 30.42 0.04
CA LYS A 38 -11.08 30.65 -0.18
C LYS A 38 -11.81 30.95 1.13
N GLN A 39 -11.54 30.17 2.18
CA GLN A 39 -12.17 30.38 3.49
C GLN A 39 -11.75 31.70 4.12
N MET A 40 -10.46 32.06 4.06
CA MET A 40 -9.95 33.34 4.59
C MET A 40 -10.50 34.56 3.85
N ALA A 41 -10.91 34.40 2.58
CA ALA A 41 -11.56 35.47 1.81
C ALA A 41 -13.03 35.70 2.20
N LEU A 42 -13.64 34.82 3.00
CA LEU A 42 -15.02 34.98 3.46
C LEU A 42 -15.12 36.04 4.57
N PRO A 43 -16.23 36.78 4.67
CA PRO A 43 -16.52 37.63 5.83
C PRO A 43 -16.49 36.82 7.14
N TRP A 44 -16.08 37.44 8.25
CA TRP A 44 -15.87 36.75 9.54
C TRP A 44 -17.09 35.93 10.01
N TYR A 45 -18.31 36.44 9.79
CA TYR A 45 -19.54 35.75 10.20
C TYR A 45 -19.81 34.47 9.40
N ALA A 46 -19.32 34.38 8.16
CA ALA A 46 -19.44 33.20 7.31
C ALA A 46 -18.37 32.15 7.60
N GLN A 47 -17.32 32.51 8.36
CA GLN A 47 -16.30 31.57 8.82
C GLN A 47 -16.74 30.81 10.08
N ILE A 48 -17.68 31.35 10.85
CA ILE A 48 -18.14 30.74 12.10
C ILE A 48 -18.81 29.39 11.83
N GLY A 49 -18.37 28.35 12.54
CA GLY A 49 -18.93 27.00 12.44
C GLY A 49 -18.50 26.21 11.20
N THR A 50 -17.68 26.81 10.32
CA THR A 50 -17.12 26.09 9.16
C THR A 50 -16.02 25.12 9.61
N THR A 51 -15.96 23.95 8.97
CA THR A 51 -14.87 23.00 9.21
C THR A 51 -13.62 23.51 8.50
N SER A 52 -12.46 23.48 9.16
CA SER A 52 -11.21 23.92 8.53
C SER A 52 -10.81 22.97 7.38
N PRO A 53 -10.23 23.49 6.29
CA PRO A 53 -9.65 22.71 5.20
C PRO A 53 -8.66 21.65 5.69
N GLN A 54 -7.89 21.95 6.74
CA GLN A 54 -6.97 20.99 7.37
C GLN A 54 -7.72 19.79 7.97
N ALA A 55 -8.84 20.04 8.65
CA ALA A 55 -9.66 18.97 9.21
C ALA A 55 -10.36 18.15 8.11
N ILE A 56 -10.77 18.79 7.00
CA ILE A 56 -11.31 18.08 5.82
C ILE A 56 -10.24 17.18 5.21
N ALA A 57 -9.03 17.70 5.00
CA ALA A 57 -7.92 16.92 4.45
C ALA A 57 -7.51 15.75 5.34
N ALA A 58 -7.46 15.95 6.66
CA ALA A 58 -7.23 14.86 7.60
C ALA A 58 -8.31 13.77 7.45
N SER A 59 -9.59 14.15 7.40
CA SER A 59 -10.70 13.21 7.20
C SER A 59 -10.60 12.47 5.86
N ASN A 60 -10.21 13.16 4.79
CA ASN A 60 -9.99 12.56 3.47
C ASN A 60 -8.84 11.56 3.51
N GLY A 61 -7.74 11.90 4.19
CA GLY A 61 -6.61 11.01 4.43
C GLY A 61 -7.03 9.73 5.16
N THR A 62 -7.81 9.85 6.24
CA THR A 62 -8.34 8.70 6.97
C THR A 62 -9.23 7.83 6.10
N ALA A 63 -10.13 8.43 5.32
CA ALA A 63 -11.00 7.70 4.41
C ALA A 63 -10.21 6.96 3.31
N ALA A 64 -9.18 7.60 2.75
CA ALA A 64 -8.30 6.99 1.76
C ALA A 64 -7.52 5.80 2.35
N MET A 65 -6.98 5.94 3.57
CA MET A 65 -6.31 4.83 4.25
C MET A 65 -7.25 3.68 4.60
N ALA A 66 -8.51 3.97 4.97
CA ALA A 66 -9.51 2.94 5.20
C ALA A 66 -9.83 2.16 3.92
N LEU A 67 -9.97 2.85 2.77
CA LEU A 67 -10.15 2.21 1.47
C LEU A 67 -8.95 1.35 1.07
N PHE A 68 -7.73 1.83 1.33
CA PHE A 68 -6.52 1.09 1.02
C PHE A 68 -6.39 -0.18 1.87
N THR A 69 -6.52 -0.05 3.19
CA THR A 69 -6.39 -1.17 4.15
C THR A 69 -7.49 -2.21 4.02
N GLU A 70 -8.71 -1.82 3.60
CA GLU A 70 -9.78 -2.76 3.27
C GLU A 70 -9.43 -3.67 2.08
N ARG A 71 -8.52 -3.21 1.20
CA ARG A 71 -8.13 -3.93 -0.01
C ARG A 71 -6.87 -4.77 0.16
N VAL A 72 -5.84 -4.23 0.81
CA VAL A 72 -4.53 -4.90 1.01
C VAL A 72 -4.45 -5.75 2.27
N GLY A 73 -5.46 -5.70 3.14
CA GLY A 73 -5.48 -6.48 4.38
C GLY A 73 -5.50 -7.99 4.15
N GLN A 74 -5.24 -8.77 5.20
CA GLN A 74 -5.32 -10.23 5.11
C GLN A 74 -6.73 -10.69 4.70
N ASP A 75 -6.79 -11.71 3.86
CA ASP A 75 -8.03 -12.29 3.34
C ASP A 75 -8.88 -11.29 2.53
N ARG A 76 -8.24 -10.24 1.99
CA ARG A 76 -8.86 -9.21 1.14
C ARG A 76 -8.51 -9.43 -0.33
N PRO A 77 -9.21 -8.75 -1.27
CA PRO A 77 -9.01 -8.99 -2.70
C PRO A 77 -7.60 -8.74 -3.21
N TRP A 78 -6.79 -7.89 -2.55
CA TRP A 78 -5.39 -7.68 -2.92
C TRP A 78 -4.42 -8.40 -1.98
N ASP A 79 -4.91 -9.29 -1.13
CA ASP A 79 -4.06 -10.31 -0.50
C ASP A 79 -3.65 -11.33 -1.58
N HIS A 80 -2.55 -11.03 -2.27
CA HIS A 80 -2.08 -11.87 -3.37
C HIS A 80 -1.43 -13.16 -2.88
N LYS A 81 -1.11 -13.27 -1.59
CA LYS A 81 -0.38 -14.39 -0.99
C LYS A 81 -1.01 -15.76 -1.32
N PRO A 82 -2.33 -15.97 -1.16
CA PRO A 82 -2.94 -17.27 -1.46
C PRO A 82 -2.91 -17.63 -2.94
N THR A 83 -3.04 -16.64 -3.83
CA THR A 83 -2.97 -16.85 -5.28
C THR A 83 -1.55 -17.19 -5.71
N LEU A 84 -0.57 -16.43 -5.22
CA LEU A 84 0.85 -16.66 -5.48
C LEU A 84 1.28 -18.05 -5.02
N LEU A 85 0.85 -18.47 -3.82
CA LEU A 85 1.15 -19.79 -3.28
C LEU A 85 0.57 -20.93 -4.14
N LYS A 86 -0.64 -20.74 -4.68
CA LYS A 86 -1.28 -21.73 -5.58
C LYS A 86 -0.57 -21.83 -6.92
N LEU A 87 -0.14 -20.71 -7.50
CA LEU A 87 0.56 -20.69 -8.79
C LEU A 87 1.86 -21.49 -8.78
N PHE A 88 2.49 -21.67 -7.62
CA PHE A 88 3.78 -22.35 -7.49
C PHE A 88 3.76 -23.59 -6.59
N GLY A 89 2.64 -24.32 -6.62
CA GLY A 89 2.56 -25.65 -6.01
C GLY A 89 2.69 -25.66 -4.49
N GLY A 90 2.25 -24.59 -3.82
CA GLY A 90 2.26 -24.51 -2.37
C GLY A 90 3.58 -24.07 -1.75
N LYS A 91 4.57 -23.67 -2.56
CA LYS A 91 5.89 -23.26 -2.05
C LYS A 91 5.95 -21.74 -1.82
N PRO A 92 6.41 -21.29 -0.65
CA PRO A 92 6.48 -19.86 -0.34
C PRO A 92 7.75 -19.18 -0.90
N ARG A 93 8.67 -19.96 -1.47
CA ARG A 93 9.92 -19.45 -2.04
C ARG A 93 10.06 -19.92 -3.48
N HIS A 94 10.55 -19.01 -4.32
CA HIS A 94 10.58 -19.20 -5.76
C HIS A 94 11.99 -19.04 -6.31
N LYS A 95 12.46 -20.06 -7.02
CA LYS A 95 13.79 -20.05 -7.61
C LYS A 95 13.90 -19.08 -8.78
N GLN A 96 14.95 -18.27 -8.75
CA GLN A 96 15.47 -17.52 -9.88
C GLN A 96 16.99 -17.56 -9.87
N GLY A 97 17.57 -18.18 -10.91
CA GLY A 97 19.02 -18.39 -10.96
C GLY A 97 19.50 -19.22 -9.77
N ALA A 98 20.42 -18.65 -9.00
CA ALA A 98 21.03 -19.27 -7.82
C ALA A 98 20.28 -18.97 -6.51
N TYR A 99 19.21 -18.19 -6.53
CA TYR A 99 18.51 -17.71 -5.33
C TYR A 99 17.03 -18.07 -5.33
N ASP A 100 16.45 -18.13 -4.15
CA ASP A 100 15.03 -18.33 -3.87
C ASP A 100 14.44 -17.05 -3.25
N TYR A 101 13.40 -16.51 -3.88
CA TYR A 101 12.74 -15.26 -3.49
C TYR A 101 11.41 -15.52 -2.79
N PHE A 102 11.16 -14.83 -1.68
CA PHE A 102 9.93 -14.96 -0.90
C PHE A 102 8.74 -14.29 -1.60
N TYR A 103 7.55 -14.89 -1.49
CA TYR A 103 6.38 -14.45 -2.26
C TYR A 103 5.81 -13.08 -1.83
N ASP A 104 6.11 -12.62 -0.62
CA ASP A 104 5.62 -11.32 -0.13
C ASP A 104 6.21 -10.13 -0.89
N ILE A 105 7.39 -10.30 -1.51
CA ILE A 105 8.02 -9.27 -2.35
C ILE A 105 7.03 -8.73 -3.39
N TRP A 106 6.29 -9.63 -4.02
CA TRP A 106 5.44 -9.31 -5.16
C TRP A 106 4.16 -8.58 -4.75
N SER A 107 3.55 -9.00 -3.64
CA SER A 107 2.42 -8.28 -3.03
C SER A 107 2.83 -6.87 -2.61
N ASN A 108 4.01 -6.71 -2.02
CA ASN A 108 4.50 -5.42 -1.56
C ASN A 108 4.86 -4.46 -2.71
N ILE A 109 5.39 -4.98 -3.83
CA ILE A 109 5.55 -4.22 -5.07
C ILE A 109 4.20 -3.70 -5.56
N HIS A 110 3.18 -4.57 -5.59
CA HIS A 110 1.83 -4.16 -5.96
C HIS A 110 1.31 -3.04 -5.06
N TYR A 111 1.43 -3.18 -3.74
CA TYR A 111 0.96 -2.18 -2.77
C TYR A 111 1.62 -0.81 -2.97
N GLY A 112 2.94 -0.78 -3.18
CA GLY A 112 3.66 0.46 -3.50
C GLY A 112 3.10 1.13 -4.76
N TYR A 113 2.87 0.35 -5.82
CA TYR A 113 2.36 0.86 -7.09
C TYR A 113 0.92 1.38 -7.00
N VAL A 114 -0.01 0.57 -6.51
CA VAL A 114 -1.43 0.98 -6.41
C VAL A 114 -1.67 2.05 -5.36
N GLY A 115 -0.86 2.07 -4.30
CA GLY A 115 -0.89 3.12 -3.28
C GLY A 115 -0.53 4.49 -3.87
N ARG A 116 0.53 4.55 -4.68
CA ARG A 116 0.90 5.79 -5.38
C ARG A 116 -0.13 6.21 -6.42
N ALA A 117 -0.71 5.26 -7.17
CA ALA A 117 -1.81 5.52 -8.08
C ALA A 117 -3.04 6.10 -7.37
N GLY A 118 -3.29 5.64 -6.15
CA GLY A 118 -4.33 6.16 -5.27
C GLY A 118 -4.00 7.50 -4.62
N GLY A 119 -2.82 8.08 -4.85
CA GLY A 119 -2.42 9.39 -4.33
C GLY A 119 -1.72 9.36 -2.97
N LEU A 120 -1.42 8.19 -2.39
CA LEU A 120 -0.63 8.10 -1.17
C LEU A 120 0.79 8.63 -1.42
N SER A 121 1.36 9.32 -0.43
CA SER A 121 2.75 9.77 -0.51
C SER A 121 3.71 8.59 -0.35
N GLU A 122 4.94 8.75 -0.84
CA GLU A 122 6.00 7.77 -0.65
C GLU A 122 6.28 7.56 0.85
N SER A 123 6.29 8.64 1.65
CA SER A 123 6.44 8.54 3.11
C SER A 123 5.32 7.75 3.81
N VAL A 124 4.07 7.87 3.35
CA VAL A 124 2.96 7.07 3.90
C VAL A 124 3.16 5.59 3.59
N LEU A 125 3.64 5.27 2.39
CA LEU A 125 3.87 3.90 1.94
C LEU A 125 5.12 3.28 2.56
N SER A 126 6.21 4.04 2.69
CA SER A 126 7.50 3.54 3.18
C SER A 126 7.63 3.57 4.69
N ASP A 127 7.08 4.59 5.36
CA ASP A 127 7.31 4.79 6.80
C ASP A 127 6.07 4.45 7.65
N GLY A 128 4.88 4.36 7.05
CA GLY A 128 3.62 4.26 7.79
C GLY A 128 3.31 5.47 8.70
N ALA A 129 4.26 6.39 8.90
CA ALA A 129 4.21 7.54 9.80
C ALA A 129 3.05 8.51 9.49
N GLY A 130 2.69 8.64 8.21
CA GLY A 130 1.52 9.43 7.83
C GLY A 130 0.18 8.76 8.19
N ALA A 131 0.14 7.43 8.30
CA ALA A 131 -1.02 6.72 8.83
C ALA A 131 -1.10 6.84 10.36
N GLU A 132 0.02 6.83 11.09
CA GLU A 132 0.03 6.96 12.56
C GLU A 132 -0.56 8.30 13.05
N GLN A 133 -0.14 9.41 12.45
CA GLN A 133 -0.65 10.75 12.79
C GLN A 133 -2.14 10.90 12.45
N ILE A 134 -2.57 10.35 11.31
CA ILE A 134 -3.97 10.35 10.87
C ILE A 134 -4.83 9.47 11.78
N VAL A 135 -4.32 8.31 12.21
CA VAL A 135 -5.03 7.34 13.06
C VAL A 135 -5.17 7.86 14.49
N SER A 136 -4.10 8.40 15.09
CA SER A 136 -4.09 8.97 16.45
C SER A 136 -5.24 9.95 16.70
N ASP A 137 -5.50 10.83 15.73
CA ASP A 137 -6.49 11.91 15.89
C ASP A 137 -7.91 11.53 15.42
N SER A 138 -8.08 10.41 14.69
CA SER A 138 -9.31 10.14 13.91
C SER A 138 -10.11 8.91 14.31
N GLU A 139 -9.61 8.04 15.20
CA GLU A 139 -10.26 6.76 15.51
C GLU A 139 -11.74 6.87 15.91
N ARG A 140 -12.10 7.90 16.68
CA ARG A 140 -13.49 8.11 17.13
C ARG A 140 -14.40 8.60 16.00
N LYS A 141 -13.89 9.46 15.12
CA LYS A 141 -14.68 10.13 14.07
C LYS A 141 -14.86 9.25 12.83
N LEU A 142 -13.88 8.40 12.53
CA LEU A 142 -13.96 7.41 11.46
C LEU A 142 -15.15 6.45 11.66
N ARG A 143 -15.38 5.99 12.90
CA ARG A 143 -16.50 5.09 13.22
C ARG A 143 -17.88 5.67 12.87
N GLU A 144 -18.04 6.99 12.98
CA GLU A 144 -19.31 7.68 12.67
C GLU A 144 -19.44 8.04 11.18
N LEU A 145 -18.34 8.40 10.51
CA LEU A 145 -18.35 8.93 9.13
C LEU A 145 -18.51 7.87 8.04
N VAL A 146 -17.96 6.67 8.23
CA VAL A 146 -18.03 5.59 7.21
C VAL A 146 -19.20 4.64 7.41
N GLY A 147 -20.15 4.95 8.31
CA GLY A 147 -21.35 4.13 8.50
C GLY A 147 -21.06 2.66 8.88
N LEU A 148 -19.88 2.38 9.46
CA LEU A 148 -19.53 1.08 10.03
C LEU A 148 -20.27 0.86 11.37
N ASN A 149 -21.59 1.05 11.38
CA ASN A 149 -22.49 0.62 12.45
C ASN A 149 -22.72 -0.89 12.36
N SER A 150 -21.64 -1.65 12.34
CA SER A 150 -21.67 -3.05 12.73
C SER A 150 -20.89 -3.10 14.02
N GLY A 151 -21.46 -3.62 15.10
CA GLY A 151 -20.82 -3.80 16.42
C GLY A 151 -19.61 -4.76 16.41
N LYS A 152 -18.84 -4.78 15.32
CA LYS A 152 -17.56 -5.44 15.16
C LYS A 152 -16.48 -4.45 15.59
N LYS A 153 -15.54 -4.95 16.41
CA LYS A 153 -14.30 -4.25 16.73
C LYS A 153 -13.68 -3.66 15.46
N PRO A 154 -12.98 -2.50 15.53
CA PRO A 154 -12.22 -2.00 14.39
C PRO A 154 -11.46 -3.16 13.77
N LEU A 155 -11.64 -3.34 12.47
CA LEU A 155 -11.10 -4.47 11.73
C LEU A 155 -9.61 -4.53 12.04
N PRO A 156 -9.09 -5.68 12.52
CA PRO A 156 -7.65 -5.82 12.68
C PRO A 156 -7.03 -5.47 11.33
N GLY A 157 -6.13 -4.49 11.34
CA GLY A 157 -5.26 -4.26 10.21
C GLY A 157 -4.48 -5.54 9.89
N PRO A 158 -3.76 -5.56 8.75
CA PRO A 158 -2.96 -6.71 8.34
C PRO A 158 -2.15 -7.28 9.52
N HIS A 159 -2.10 -8.61 9.61
CA HIS A 159 -1.65 -9.33 10.79
C HIS A 159 -0.25 -8.90 11.25
N ARG A 160 -0.21 -8.53 12.54
CA ARG A 160 0.94 -8.16 13.37
C ARG A 160 1.85 -9.38 13.59
N SER A 161 3.17 -9.23 13.52
CA SER A 161 4.06 -10.13 14.25
C SER A 161 3.93 -9.83 15.75
N ALA A 162 3.91 -10.87 16.57
CA ALA A 162 3.26 -10.87 17.87
C ALA A 162 3.95 -10.10 19.03
N ASP A 163 5.07 -9.40 18.83
CA ASP A 163 5.93 -9.01 19.97
C ASP A 163 6.57 -7.62 19.96
N VAL A 164 5.95 -6.57 19.37
CA VAL A 164 6.48 -5.19 19.51
C VAL A 164 5.38 -4.13 19.57
N ASP A 165 5.49 -3.19 20.53
CA ASP A 165 4.57 -2.06 20.75
C ASP A 165 4.92 -0.85 19.82
N GLY A 166 3.91 -0.19 19.23
CA GLY A 166 4.02 0.96 18.29
C GLY A 166 4.00 0.60 16.79
N LEU A 167 3.60 1.51 15.86
CA LEU A 167 3.54 1.21 14.41
C LEU A 167 4.92 1.22 13.71
N ARG A 168 5.82 0.37 14.20
CA ARG A 168 7.03 -0.10 13.49
C ARG A 168 6.67 -1.08 12.35
N ALA A 169 5.78 -0.69 11.45
CA ALA A 169 5.15 -1.62 10.51
C ALA A 169 6.03 -2.10 9.32
N TRP A 170 7.33 -1.76 9.27
CA TRP A 170 8.18 -1.97 8.08
C TRP A 170 9.65 -2.27 8.39
N ASP A 171 9.95 -3.06 9.43
CA ASP A 171 11.34 -3.15 9.93
C ASP A 171 12.26 -4.03 9.06
N ASP A 172 11.71 -4.93 8.23
CA ASP A 172 12.51 -5.83 7.40
C ASP A 172 12.81 -5.22 6.02
N ALA A 173 14.11 -5.21 5.66
CA ALA A 173 14.61 -4.71 4.38
C ALA A 173 13.80 -5.13 3.14
N PRO A 174 13.37 -6.41 2.99
CA PRO A 174 12.62 -6.85 1.81
C PRO A 174 11.30 -6.09 1.57
N ASP A 175 10.56 -5.71 2.62
CA ASP A 175 9.28 -5.02 2.47
C ASP A 175 9.48 -3.60 1.96
N ARG A 176 10.43 -2.87 2.56
CA ARG A 176 10.79 -1.50 2.15
C ARG A 176 11.30 -1.47 0.71
N ILE A 177 12.16 -2.42 0.35
CA ILE A 177 12.69 -2.53 -1.02
C ILE A 177 11.54 -2.80 -2.00
N SER A 178 10.66 -3.74 -1.68
CA SER A 178 9.52 -4.11 -2.53
C SER A 178 8.59 -2.92 -2.78
N ILE A 179 8.20 -2.19 -1.72
CA ILE A 179 7.39 -0.99 -1.84
C ILE A 179 8.09 0.08 -2.68
N SER A 180 9.41 0.26 -2.49
CA SER A 180 10.20 1.22 -3.25
C SER A 180 10.21 0.89 -4.75
N ILE A 181 10.28 -0.40 -5.11
CA ILE A 181 10.17 -0.87 -6.50
C ILE A 181 8.79 -0.52 -7.07
N GLY A 182 7.70 -0.78 -6.33
CA GLY A 182 6.35 -0.40 -6.73
C GLY A 182 6.20 1.11 -6.97
N ILE A 183 6.73 1.93 -6.06
CA ILE A 183 6.76 3.39 -6.18
C ILE A 183 7.53 3.82 -7.42
N LYS A 184 8.72 3.25 -7.64
CA LYS A 184 9.58 3.54 -8.79
C LYS A 184 8.86 3.22 -10.11
N LEU A 185 8.25 2.05 -10.21
CA LEU A 185 7.47 1.64 -11.37
C LEU A 185 6.30 2.61 -11.63
N TYR A 186 5.60 3.07 -10.60
CA TYR A 186 4.53 4.06 -10.76
C TYR A 186 5.05 5.40 -11.27
N ASN A 187 6.16 5.89 -10.69
CA ASN A 187 6.76 7.17 -11.10
C ASN A 187 7.20 7.14 -12.58
N GLN A 188 7.60 5.97 -13.10
CA GLN A 188 7.96 5.78 -14.51
C GLN A 188 6.75 5.53 -15.41
N HIS A 189 5.73 4.84 -14.90
CA HIS A 189 4.60 4.35 -15.68
C HIS A 189 3.25 4.62 -14.97
N PRO A 190 2.86 5.89 -14.72
CA PRO A 190 1.72 6.21 -13.86
C PRO A 190 0.35 5.77 -14.42
N ASN A 191 0.29 5.45 -15.71
CA ASN A 191 -0.94 5.05 -16.42
C ASN A 191 -1.00 3.54 -16.70
N GLY A 192 -0.16 2.73 -16.04
CA GLY A 192 -0.03 1.31 -16.35
C GLY A 192 0.91 1.03 -17.51
N GLY A 193 0.72 -0.11 -18.16
CA GLY A 193 1.67 -0.67 -19.13
C GLY A 193 2.81 -1.44 -18.48
N ILE A 194 2.65 -1.84 -17.20
CA ILE A 194 3.65 -2.64 -16.50
C ILE A 194 3.72 -4.02 -17.12
N THR A 195 4.93 -4.49 -17.37
CA THR A 195 5.20 -5.83 -17.90
C THR A 195 5.92 -6.68 -16.87
N ALA A 196 5.82 -8.00 -17.00
CA ALA A 196 6.58 -8.94 -16.17
C ALA A 196 8.09 -8.62 -16.18
N LYS A 197 8.62 -8.28 -17.37
CA LYS A 197 10.03 -7.91 -17.54
C LYS A 197 10.42 -6.69 -16.71
N MET A 198 9.62 -5.62 -16.72
CA MET A 198 9.91 -4.43 -15.91
C MET A 198 9.99 -4.77 -14.42
N VAL A 199 9.04 -5.56 -13.90
CA VAL A 199 9.06 -5.96 -12.49
C VAL A 199 10.28 -6.82 -12.18
N MET A 200 10.59 -7.79 -13.03
CA MET A 200 11.75 -8.67 -12.86
C MET A 200 13.08 -7.92 -12.94
N ASP A 201 13.23 -6.97 -13.86
CA ASP A 201 14.44 -6.17 -14.02
C ASP A 201 14.71 -5.36 -12.74
N GLU A 202 13.67 -4.81 -12.09
CA GLU A 202 13.80 -4.08 -10.83
C GLU A 202 14.13 -5.01 -9.64
N VAL A 203 13.47 -6.16 -9.53
CA VAL A 203 13.74 -7.13 -8.45
C VAL A 203 15.16 -7.70 -8.54
N LEU A 204 15.64 -7.97 -9.76
CA LEU A 204 16.97 -8.53 -10.01
C LEU A 204 18.09 -7.50 -10.00
N ALA A 205 17.77 -6.20 -10.02
CA ALA A 205 18.76 -5.14 -9.84
C ALA A 205 19.21 -5.00 -8.38
N VAL A 206 18.41 -5.47 -7.42
CA VAL A 206 18.72 -5.48 -5.99
C VAL A 206 19.58 -6.70 -5.66
N SER A 207 20.66 -6.50 -4.92
CA SER A 207 21.55 -7.61 -4.56
C SER A 207 20.84 -8.59 -3.61
N PRO A 208 21.08 -9.91 -3.72
CA PRO A 208 20.50 -10.91 -2.82
C PRO A 208 20.74 -10.63 -1.33
N GLU A 209 21.86 -9.99 -0.98
CA GLU A 209 22.20 -9.62 0.39
C GLU A 209 21.30 -8.48 0.92
N GLU A 210 20.91 -7.54 0.07
CA GLU A 210 20.01 -6.43 0.42
C GLU A 210 18.59 -6.92 0.73
N TRP A 211 18.18 -8.03 0.13
CA TRP A 211 16.88 -8.65 0.38
C TRP A 211 16.75 -9.27 1.78
N GLY A 212 17.83 -9.42 2.54
CA GLY A 212 17.80 -10.10 3.85
C GLY A 212 17.11 -11.46 3.75
N ASP A 213 16.10 -11.69 4.60
CA ASP A 213 15.33 -12.95 4.58
C ASP A 213 14.43 -13.11 3.33
N GLY A 214 14.25 -12.05 2.54
CA GLY A 214 13.48 -12.06 1.30
C GLY A 214 14.13 -12.84 0.16
N ALA A 215 15.45 -13.07 0.21
CA ALA A 215 16.17 -13.91 -0.73
C ALA A 215 17.10 -14.88 0.02
N SER A 216 17.29 -16.08 -0.52
CA SER A 216 18.23 -17.06 0.05
C SER A 216 18.90 -17.85 -1.05
N GLU A 217 20.13 -18.31 -0.84
CA GLU A 217 20.76 -19.25 -1.79
C GLU A 217 19.89 -20.49 -1.96
N HIS A 218 19.70 -20.88 -3.22
CA HIS A 218 18.90 -22.04 -3.56
C HIS A 218 19.63 -23.32 -3.16
N LYS A 219 19.01 -24.09 -2.26
CA LYS A 219 19.48 -25.43 -1.89
C LYS A 219 18.63 -26.45 -2.64
N CYS A 220 19.25 -27.17 -3.58
CA CYS A 220 18.61 -28.31 -4.20
C CYS A 220 18.24 -29.33 -3.12
N GLU A 221 16.98 -29.75 -3.05
CA GLU A 221 16.57 -30.90 -2.23
C GLU A 221 17.33 -32.12 -2.76
N THR A 222 18.34 -32.58 -2.02
CA THR A 222 18.95 -33.89 -2.24
C THR A 222 17.97 -34.94 -1.75
N ASN A 223 17.34 -35.64 -2.69
CA ASN A 223 16.56 -36.85 -2.42
C ASN A 223 17.41 -37.96 -1.80
#